data_AF-A0A1I0FKB4-F1
#
_entry.id   AF-A0A1I0FKB4-F1
#
_cell.length_a   1.000
_cell.length_b   1.000
_cell.length_c   1.000
_cell.angle_alpha   90.00
_cell.angle_beta   90.00
_cell.angle_gamma   90.00
#
_symmetry.space_group_name_H-M   'P 1'
#
loop_
_entity.id
_entity.type
_entity.pdbx_description
1 polymer ?
#
loop_
_entity_poly.entity_id
_entity_poly.type
_entity_poly.pdbx_seq_one_letter_code
_entity_poly.pdbx_strand_id
1 'polypeptide(L)'
;MEKIQRTTIWLSPNIMNSLDDMKSKANCKSRSEFIEQTIKFYSEYNDSMNKEQYLPLSISSAMNGMIKVSEDRISKRLFKNTVELSMMTSQ
;
A
#
# COMPACT_ATOMS: atom_id res chain seq x y z
N MET A 1 18.36 -1.05 -22.36
CA MET A 1 18.10 0.30 -21.81
C MET A 1 16.83 0.81 -22.44
N GLU A 2 15.80 1.09 -21.65
CA GLU A 2 14.59 1.76 -22.15
C GLU A 2 14.96 3.09 -22.80
N LYS A 3 14.24 3.43 -23.88
CA LYS A 3 14.55 4.59 -24.71
C LYS A 3 14.00 5.84 -24.02
N ILE A 4 14.90 6.68 -23.49
CA ILE A 4 14.50 7.96 -22.86
C ILE A 4 14.07 8.94 -23.95
N GLN A 5 12.80 9.34 -23.94
CA GLN A 5 12.27 10.38 -24.83
C GLN A 5 12.33 11.74 -24.14
N ARG A 6 12.89 12.75 -24.82
CA ARG A 6 12.94 14.13 -24.32
C ARG A 6 11.66 14.85 -24.70
N THR A 7 11.05 15.51 -23.73
CA THR A 7 9.82 16.30 -23.91
C THR A 7 10.00 17.65 -23.21
N THR A 8 9.59 18.73 -23.87
CA THR A 8 9.52 20.06 -23.26
C THR A 8 8.13 20.26 -22.68
N ILE A 9 8.03 20.59 -21.40
CA ILE A 9 6.78 20.91 -20.70
C ILE A 9 6.84 22.30 -20.09
N TRP A 10 5.71 22.96 -20.04
CA TRP A 10 5.56 24.25 -19.36
C TRP A 10 4.92 24.01 -18.00
N LEU A 11 5.61 24.42 -16.94
CA LEU A 11 5.13 24.34 -15.55
C LEU A 11 5.10 25.74 -14.96
N SER A 12 4.15 25.99 -14.05
CA SER A 12 4.13 27.23 -13.31
C SER A 12 5.35 27.31 -12.38
N PRO A 13 5.87 28.53 -12.09
CA PRO A 13 7.06 28.68 -11.25
C PRO A 13 6.91 28.05 -9.86
N ASN A 14 5.71 28.11 -9.27
CA ASN A 14 5.43 27.51 -7.97
C ASN A 14 5.57 25.97 -7.99
N ILE A 15 5.08 25.33 -9.06
CA ILE A 15 5.19 23.88 -9.23
C ILE A 15 6.65 23.49 -9.51
N MET A 16 7.39 24.31 -10.27
CA MET A 16 8.81 24.08 -10.50
C MET A 16 9.63 24.11 -9.22
N ASN A 17 9.35 25.06 -8.32
CA ASN A 17 9.98 25.14 -7.01
C ASN A 17 9.61 23.94 -6.13
N SER A 18 8.31 23.61 -6.08
CA SER A 18 7.82 22.44 -5.32
C SER A 18 8.47 21.15 -5.79
N LEU A 19 8.68 21.01 -7.11
CA LEU A 19 9.34 19.85 -7.70
C LEU A 19 10.80 19.73 -7.26
N ASP A 20 11.53 20.85 -7.19
CA ASP A 20 12.91 20.84 -6.70
C ASP A 20 13.00 20.49 -5.21
N ASP A 21 12.09 21.03 -4.41
CA ASP A 21 11.99 20.72 -2.98
C ASP A 21 11.64 19.25 -2.76
N MET A 22 10.64 18.73 -3.47
CA MET A 22 10.21 17.33 -3.33
C MET A 22 11.23 16.34 -3.88
N LYS A 23 11.95 16.68 -4.96
CA LYS A 23 13.07 15.87 -5.46
C LYS A 23 14.12 15.61 -4.36
N SER A 24 14.44 16.65 -3.57
CA SER A 24 15.40 16.53 -2.47
C SER A 24 14.91 15.58 -1.37
N LYS A 25 13.61 15.60 -1.07
CA LYS A 25 12.97 14.74 -0.06
C LYS A 25 12.82 13.29 -0.52
N ALA A 26 12.57 13.08 -1.82
CA ALA A 26 12.36 11.77 -2.42
C ALA A 26 13.67 11.03 -2.78
N ASN A 27 14.84 11.63 -2.52
CA ASN A 27 16.16 11.06 -2.85
C ASN A 27 16.33 10.71 -4.34
N CYS A 28 15.66 11.45 -5.23
CA CYS A 28 15.77 11.25 -6.69
C CYS A 28 17.00 11.97 -7.24
N LYS A 29 17.68 11.35 -8.22
CA LYS A 29 18.90 11.90 -8.83
C LYS A 29 18.62 13.03 -9.81
N SER A 30 17.43 13.04 -10.42
CA SER A 30 17.04 14.06 -11.39
C SER A 30 15.57 14.44 -11.30
N ARG A 31 15.23 15.62 -11.83
CA ARG A 31 13.84 16.05 -11.99
C ARG A 31 13.04 15.06 -12.85
N SER A 32 13.67 14.50 -13.88
CA SER A 32 13.03 13.52 -14.76
C SER A 32 12.64 12.25 -14.00
N GLU A 33 13.53 11.74 -13.14
CA GLU A 33 13.26 10.55 -12.32
C GLU A 33 12.11 10.81 -11.33
N PHE A 34 12.10 11.99 -10.69
CA PHE A 34 11.02 12.38 -9.80
C PHE A 34 9.67 12.51 -10.54
N ILE A 35 9.67 13.14 -11.72
CA ILE A 35 8.47 13.28 -12.56
C ILE A 35 7.96 11.90 -12.97
N GLU A 36 8.84 11.00 -13.40
CA GLU A 36 8.46 9.65 -13.81
C GLU A 36 7.83 8.84 -12.67
N GLN A 37 8.44 8.88 -11.47
CA GLN A 37 7.88 8.22 -10.28
C GLN A 37 6.53 8.82 -9.89
N THR A 38 6.39 10.15 -9.96
CA THR A 38 5.13 10.83 -9.63
C THR A 38 4.03 10.48 -10.62
N ILE A 39 4.33 10.41 -11.93
CA ILE A 39 3.36 10.00 -12.96
C ILE A 39 2.93 8.55 -12.76
N LYS A 40 3.88 7.63 -12.47
CA LYS A 40 3.58 6.23 -12.16
C LYS A 40 2.65 6.12 -10.95
N PHE A 41 3.01 6.80 -9.86
CA PHE A 41 2.20 6.84 -8.65
C PHE A 41 0.79 7.40 -8.89
N TYR A 42 0.66 8.50 -9.63
CA TYR A 42 -0.65 9.09 -9.91
C TYR A 42 -1.50 8.24 -10.86
N SER A 43 -0.87 7.58 -11.83
CA SER A 43 -1.55 6.62 -12.72
C SER A 43 -2.06 5.41 -11.94
N GLU A 44 -1.22 4.84 -11.07
CA GLU A 44 -1.60 3.76 -10.16
C GLU A 44 -2.72 4.19 -9.19
N TYR A 45 -2.64 5.41 -8.66
CA TYR A 45 -3.70 6.00 -7.84
C TYR A 45 -5.03 6.07 -8.60
N ASN A 46 -5.03 6.59 -9.83
CA ASN A 46 -6.24 6.72 -10.63
C ASN A 46 -6.82 5.36 -11.04
N ASP A 47 -5.97 4.38 -11.38
CA ASP A 47 -6.37 3.00 -11.66
C ASP A 47 -6.95 2.32 -10.41
N SER A 48 -6.39 2.61 -9.23
CA SER A 48 -6.86 2.07 -7.95
C SER A 48 -8.19 2.70 -7.49
N MET A 49 -8.44 3.96 -7.82
CA MET A 49 -9.74 4.61 -7.58
C MET A 49 -10.85 4.02 -8.45
N ASN A 50 -10.51 3.58 -9.67
CA ASN A 50 -11.43 2.80 -10.52
C ASN A 50 -11.59 1.34 -10.03
N LYS A 51 -10.77 0.88 -9.08
CA LYS A 51 -10.71 -0.51 -8.59
C LYS A 51 -10.61 -0.60 -7.06
N GLU A 52 -11.26 0.26 -6.28
CA GLU A 52 -11.44 0.17 -4.79
C GLU A 52 -10.23 -0.20 -3.89
N GLN A 53 -8.99 -0.32 -4.40
CA GLN A 53 -7.85 -0.89 -3.67
C GLN A 53 -6.70 0.11 -3.59
N TYR A 54 -6.93 1.18 -2.84
CA TYR A 54 -5.86 2.05 -2.35
C TYR A 54 -5.57 1.76 -0.87
N LEU A 55 -5.33 0.50 -0.55
CA LEU A 55 -4.65 0.15 0.70
C LEU A 55 -3.22 -0.24 0.30
N PRO A 56 -2.19 0.54 0.72
CA PRO A 56 -0.80 0.15 0.53
C PRO A 56 -0.63 -1.34 0.86
N LEU A 57 0.02 -2.10 -0.03
CA LEU A 57 0.19 -3.55 0.12
C LEU A 57 0.70 -3.94 1.51
N SER A 58 1.53 -3.09 2.12
CA SER A 58 2.03 -3.22 3.48
C SER A 58 0.93 -3.21 4.54
N ILE A 59 -0.05 -2.31 4.44
CA ILE A 59 -1.19 -2.21 5.37
C ILE A 59 -2.16 -3.37 5.15
N SER A 60 -2.46 -3.71 3.89
CA SER A 60 -3.31 -4.86 3.57
C SER A 60 -2.71 -6.17 4.10
N SER A 61 -1.40 -6.37 3.91
CA SER A 61 -0.66 -7.51 4.44
C SER A 61 -0.69 -7.56 5.98
N ALA A 62 -0.46 -6.42 6.65
CA ALA A 62 -0.54 -6.33 8.11
C ALA A 62 -1.94 -6.65 8.63
N MET A 63 -3.00 -6.15 7.97
CA MET A 63 -4.39 -6.46 8.31
C MET A 63 -4.69 -7.96 8.14
N ASN A 64 -4.30 -8.56 7.01
CA ASN A 64 -4.47 -10.00 6.79
C ASN A 64 -3.72 -10.83 7.82
N GLY A 65 -2.51 -10.41 8.20
CA GLY A 65 -1.73 -11.05 9.27
C GLY A 65 -2.44 -10.99 10.63
N MET A 66 -2.99 -9.83 11.00
CA MET A 66 -3.76 -9.68 12.24
C MET A 66 -5.03 -10.54 12.25
N ILE A 67 -5.77 -10.57 11.13
CA ILE A 67 -6.98 -11.41 10.99
C ILE A 67 -6.61 -12.88 11.18
N LYS A 68 -5.57 -13.36 10.50
CA LYS A 68 -5.12 -14.75 10.60
C LYS A 68 -4.72 -15.14 12.03
N VAL A 69 -4.01 -14.27 12.74
CA VAL A 69 -3.66 -14.51 14.16
C VAL A 69 -4.90 -14.54 15.04
N SER A 70 -5.89 -13.69 14.77
CA SER A 70 -7.17 -13.68 15.49
C SER A 70 -7.96 -14.96 15.23
N GLU A 71 -8.07 -15.38 13.97
CA GLU A 71 -8.73 -16.62 13.55
C GLU A 71 -8.12 -17.84 14.24
N ASP A 72 -6.79 -17.97 14.26
CA ASP A 72 -6.09 -19.05 14.96
C ASP A 72 -6.40 -19.06 16.47
N ARG A 73 -6.44 -17.89 17.10
CA ARG A 73 -6.75 -17.76 18.53
C ARG A 73 -8.20 -18.11 18.83
N ILE A 74 -9.13 -17.67 17.98
CA ILE A 74 -10.57 -17.98 18.09
C ILE A 74 -10.76 -19.48 17.92
N SER A 75 -10.15 -20.09 16.90
CA SER A 75 -10.28 -21.52 16.60
C SER A 75 -9.80 -22.39 17.77
N LYS A 76 -8.65 -22.06 18.37
CA LYS A 76 -8.15 -22.74 19.59
C LYS A 76 -9.08 -22.60 20.79
N ARG A 77 -9.68 -21.41 20.99
CA ARG A 77 -10.64 -21.18 22.08
C ARG A 77 -11.95 -21.92 21.85
N LEU A 78 -12.47 -21.91 20.63
CA LEU A 78 -13.65 -22.68 20.25
C LEU A 78 -13.44 -24.17 20.49
N PHE A 79 -12.29 -24.71 20.05
CA PHE A 79 -11.95 -26.11 20.32
C PHE A 79 -11.97 -26.44 21.82
N LYS A 80 -11.29 -25.62 22.65
CA LYS A 80 -11.30 -25.82 24.12
C LYS A 80 -12.71 -25.79 24.69
N ASN A 81 -13.51 -24.79 24.31
CA ASN A 81 -14.87 -24.64 24.80
C ASN A 81 -15.74 -25.85 24.39
N THR A 82 -15.62 -26.34 23.15
CA THR A 82 -16.31 -27.55 22.70
C THR A 82 -15.90 -28.79 23.50
N VAL A 83 -14.61 -28.96 23.79
CA VAL A 83 -14.12 -30.08 24.63
C VAL A 83 -14.67 -29.97 26.06
N GLU A 84 -14.61 -28.78 26.66
CA GLU A 84 -15.14 -28.54 28.02
C GLU A 84 -16.65 -28.80 28.07
N LEU A 85 -17.41 -28.33 27.10
CA LEU A 85 -18.84 -28.60 26.97
C LEU A 85 -19.11 -30.11 26.82
N SER A 86 -18.36 -30.81 25.97
CA SER A 86 -18.48 -32.27 25.82
C SER A 86 -18.21 -33.01 27.13
N MET A 87 -17.26 -32.54 27.94
CA MET A 87 -16.95 -33.13 29.24
C MET A 87 -18.07 -32.88 30.27
N MET A 88 -18.76 -31.72 30.19
CA MET A 88 -19.91 -31.42 31.05
C MET A 88 -21.18 -32.17 30.63
N THR A 89 -21.43 -32.34 29.33
CA THR A 89 -22.64 -33.01 28.81
C THR A 89 -22.54 -34.53 28.79
N SER A 90 -21.36 -35.10 29.01
CA SER A 90 -21.13 -36.55 29.07
C SER A 90 -21.10 -37.10 30.51
N GLN A 91 -21.52 -36.31 31.50
CA GLN A 91 -21.83 -36.74 32.87
C GLN A 91 -23.32 -37.06 33.01
#